data_AF-R8BGK2-F1
#
_entry.id   AF-R8BGK2-F1
#
_cell.length_a   1.000
_cell.length_b   1.000
_cell.length_c   1.000
_cell.angle_alpha   90.00
_cell.angle_beta   90.00
_cell.angle_gamma   90.00
#
_symmetry.space_group_name_H-M   'P 1'
#
loop_
_entity.id
_entity.type
_entity.pdbx_description
1 polymer ?
#
loop_
_entity_poly.entity_id
_entity_poly.type
_entity_poly.pdbx_seq_one_letter_code
_entity_poly.pdbx_strand_id
1 'polypeptide(L)'
;MVPPTSTTEELRGFWKVANGWKAPSSEGRVYCLKMTSEKDAPIYTLSSATQSFYSLRLDPTSASAYVTMSRHDPNKPFKGPANPAPSSSSASVSGKTDSSKGWQECLNTTLEEESRKHPPNDGLVALLYPQAAAKMALERPDDPTAVMTAERECARLVWDEDTSNHYVVHPALAMPFCVTVERNPAWSRTEYTLEHIESPQHVARLTRDGTGTGWLEVDTSIAAKIDAVYLVDVAVAALMLVAHGDHQFTNVEVFEPPPMVFGAPPGSVTSKHDKRSSKMSARSERKEKKAASKRSKSRMEEFELDLESQHSDLAKLDVKDKDMDKLPGVARIIIKTLSVTFKCFIWAATLLFKALTWMIAGAARCLTSDKL
;
A
#
# COMPACT_ATOMS: atom_id res chain seq x y z
N MET A 1 -25.88 7.85 11.30
CA MET A 1 -26.41 6.47 11.22
C MET A 1 -25.41 5.65 10.43
N VAL A 2 -24.97 4.49 10.93
CA VAL A 2 -24.01 3.63 10.23
C VAL A 2 -24.76 2.85 9.14
N PRO A 3 -24.34 2.88 7.87
CA PRO A 3 -25.00 2.13 6.82
C PRO A 3 -24.81 0.62 7.02
N PRO A 4 -25.82 -0.21 6.69
CA PRO A 4 -25.70 -1.65 6.79
C PRO A 4 -24.65 -2.18 5.80
N THR A 5 -23.69 -2.95 6.29
CA THR A 5 -22.71 -3.62 5.42
C THR A 5 -23.41 -4.65 4.53
N SER A 6 -23.05 -4.65 3.24
CA SER A 6 -23.56 -5.59 2.26
C SER A 6 -23.27 -7.04 2.64
N THR A 7 -24.19 -7.93 2.28
CA THR A 7 -24.01 -9.36 2.51
C THR A 7 -23.05 -9.98 1.49
N THR A 8 -22.59 -11.20 1.78
CA THR A 8 -21.73 -11.96 0.87
C THR A 8 -22.41 -12.28 -0.46
N GLU A 9 -23.72 -12.55 -0.43
CA GLU A 9 -24.53 -12.79 -1.63
C GLU A 9 -24.61 -11.54 -2.50
N GLU A 10 -24.76 -10.36 -1.90
CA GLU A 10 -24.74 -9.09 -2.62
C GLU A 10 -23.39 -8.84 -3.27
N LEU A 11 -22.29 -9.14 -2.55
CA LEU A 11 -20.95 -8.98 -3.09
C LEU A 11 -20.66 -9.89 -4.30
N ARG A 12 -21.43 -10.97 -4.53
CA ARG A 12 -21.35 -11.71 -5.80
C ARG A 12 -21.84 -10.88 -6.99
N GLY A 13 -22.83 -10.02 -6.78
CA GLY A 13 -23.27 -9.05 -7.79
C GLY A 13 -22.21 -7.97 -8.01
N PHE A 14 -21.66 -7.43 -6.93
CA PHE A 14 -20.57 -6.46 -6.99
C PHE A 14 -19.33 -7.02 -7.70
N TRP A 15 -18.98 -8.29 -7.44
CA TRP A 15 -17.89 -9.01 -8.09
C TRP A 15 -18.03 -9.04 -9.62
N LYS A 16 -19.25 -9.18 -10.16
CA LYS A 16 -19.47 -9.10 -11.61
C LYS A 16 -19.05 -7.73 -12.13
N VAL A 17 -19.50 -6.67 -11.47
CA VAL A 17 -19.20 -5.27 -11.85
C VAL A 17 -17.70 -5.00 -11.78
N ALA A 18 -17.08 -5.44 -10.69
CA ALA A 18 -15.64 -5.33 -10.49
C ALA A 18 -14.84 -6.10 -11.58
N ASN A 19 -15.40 -7.18 -12.14
CA ASN A 19 -14.83 -7.91 -13.27
C ASN A 19 -15.28 -7.40 -14.64
N GLY A 20 -15.83 -6.19 -14.70
CA GLY A 20 -16.10 -5.50 -15.96
C GLY A 20 -17.52 -5.61 -16.49
N TRP A 21 -18.44 -6.16 -15.72
CA TRP A 21 -19.85 -6.19 -16.10
C TRP A 21 -20.53 -4.86 -15.78
N LYS A 22 -21.11 -4.19 -16.79
CA LYS A 22 -21.90 -2.98 -16.54
C LYS A 22 -23.30 -3.36 -16.05
N ALA A 23 -23.63 -2.94 -14.83
CA ALA A 23 -24.92 -3.23 -14.23
C ALA A 23 -26.05 -2.51 -14.99
N PRO A 24 -27.11 -3.21 -15.44
CA PRO A 24 -28.29 -2.56 -15.98
C PRO A 24 -29.01 -1.77 -14.88
N SER A 25 -29.86 -0.83 -15.28
CA SER A 25 -30.60 0.04 -14.34
C SER A 25 -31.44 -0.72 -13.31
N SER A 26 -31.83 -1.97 -13.60
CA SER A 26 -32.58 -2.85 -12.69
C SER A 26 -31.72 -3.54 -11.61
N GLU A 27 -30.40 -3.66 -11.84
CA GLU A 27 -29.48 -4.36 -10.94
C GLU A 27 -28.44 -3.43 -10.29
N GLY A 28 -28.26 -2.21 -10.82
CA GLY A 28 -27.40 -1.19 -10.23
C GLY A 28 -27.88 -0.79 -8.83
N ARG A 29 -26.95 -0.73 -7.87
CA ARG A 29 -27.23 -0.36 -6.47
C ARG A 29 -25.98 0.11 -5.75
N VAL A 30 -26.18 0.67 -4.57
CA VAL A 30 -25.10 0.99 -3.63
C VAL A 30 -24.70 -0.26 -2.85
N TYR A 31 -23.40 -0.58 -2.88
CA TYR A 31 -22.78 -1.60 -2.07
C TYR A 31 -22.00 -0.94 -0.94
N CYS A 32 -22.15 -1.44 0.28
CA CYS A 32 -21.48 -0.89 1.46
C CYS A 32 -20.53 -1.94 2.05
N LEU A 33 -19.23 -1.66 2.04
CA LEU A 33 -18.20 -2.53 2.62
C LEU A 33 -17.66 -1.92 3.90
N LYS A 34 -17.46 -2.74 4.93
CA LYS A 34 -16.83 -2.30 6.17
C LYS A 34 -15.33 -2.13 5.95
N MET A 35 -14.79 -0.96 6.31
CA MET A 35 -13.36 -0.66 6.27
C MET A 35 -12.73 -0.90 7.63
N THR A 36 -11.58 -1.57 7.64
CA THR A 36 -10.73 -1.74 8.82
C THR A 36 -9.27 -1.52 8.43
N SER A 37 -8.53 -0.74 9.22
CA SER A 37 -7.07 -0.60 9.08
C SER A 37 -6.35 -1.47 10.09
N GLU A 38 -5.24 -2.08 9.67
CA GLU A 38 -4.31 -2.74 10.58
C GLU A 38 -3.53 -1.70 11.40
N LYS A 39 -3.19 -2.01 12.65
CA LYS A 39 -2.53 -1.06 13.56
C LYS A 39 -1.05 -0.86 13.24
N ASP A 40 -0.38 -1.92 12.84
CA ASP A 40 1.08 -1.95 12.70
C ASP A 40 1.56 -1.91 11.23
N ALA A 41 0.64 -1.90 10.27
CA ALA A 41 0.93 -1.86 8.85
C ALA A 41 -0.13 -1.03 8.10
N PRO A 42 0.24 -0.33 7.01
CA PRO A 42 -0.71 0.41 6.17
C PRO A 42 -1.46 -0.57 5.25
N ILE A 43 -2.18 -1.50 5.87
CA ILE A 43 -3.04 -2.49 5.24
C ILE A 43 -4.48 -2.17 5.59
N TYR A 44 -5.29 -1.99 4.56
CA TYR A 44 -6.70 -1.71 4.66
C TYR A 44 -7.50 -2.88 4.09
N THR A 45 -8.50 -3.32 4.83
CA THR A 45 -9.41 -4.38 4.40
C THR A 45 -10.82 -3.82 4.26
N LEU A 46 -11.46 -4.10 3.13
CA LEU A 46 -12.87 -3.83 2.90
C LEU A 46 -13.62 -5.16 2.88
N SER A 47 -14.58 -5.34 3.79
CA SER A 47 -15.26 -6.62 4.02
C SER A 47 -16.78 -6.50 3.90
N SER A 48 -17.43 -7.62 3.56
CA SER A 48 -18.85 -7.83 3.81
C SER A 48 -19.09 -8.03 5.31
N ALA A 49 -20.34 -8.30 5.68
CA ALA A 49 -20.66 -8.75 7.04
C ALA A 49 -19.89 -10.00 7.50
N THR A 50 -19.42 -10.86 6.58
CA THR A 50 -18.84 -12.17 6.93
C THR A 50 -17.48 -12.49 6.30
N GLN A 51 -17.06 -11.80 5.23
CA GLN A 51 -15.82 -12.11 4.53
C GLN A 51 -15.13 -10.86 3.98
N SER A 52 -13.81 -10.94 3.82
CA SER A 52 -13.06 -9.86 3.15
C SER A 52 -13.36 -9.85 1.65
N PHE A 53 -13.34 -8.65 1.06
CA PHE A 53 -13.49 -8.46 -0.37
C PHE A 53 -12.30 -7.72 -0.96
N TYR A 54 -11.98 -6.50 -0.54
CA TYR A 54 -10.74 -5.84 -0.95
C TYR A 54 -9.67 -5.93 0.14
N SER A 55 -8.42 -6.00 -0.28
CA SER A 55 -7.26 -5.70 0.55
C SER A 55 -6.36 -4.74 -0.21
N LEU A 56 -6.12 -3.57 0.37
CA LEU A 56 -5.15 -2.58 -0.12
C LEU A 56 -3.96 -2.59 0.81
N ARG A 57 -2.77 -2.81 0.25
CA ARG A 57 -1.51 -2.79 0.98
C ARG A 57 -0.61 -1.72 0.38
N LEU A 58 0.00 -0.94 1.25
CA LEU A 58 1.05 -0.01 0.89
C LEU A 58 2.37 -0.51 1.47
N ASP A 59 3.41 -0.55 0.64
CA ASP A 59 4.77 -0.91 1.04
C ASP A 59 5.61 0.36 0.90
N PRO A 60 5.86 1.10 2.01
CA PRO A 60 6.61 2.34 1.99
C PRO A 60 8.04 2.14 1.48
N THR A 61 8.53 3.12 0.74
CA THR A 61 9.93 3.26 0.34
C THR A 61 10.50 4.57 0.90
N SER A 62 11.76 4.90 0.59
CA SER A 62 12.40 6.12 1.11
C SER A 62 11.71 7.43 0.70
N ALA A 63 11.00 7.46 -0.43
CA ALA A 63 10.37 8.67 -0.97
C ALA A 63 8.97 8.43 -1.57
N SER A 64 8.50 7.19 -1.62
CA SER A 64 7.27 6.77 -2.27
C SER A 64 6.63 5.59 -1.53
N ALA A 65 5.61 4.97 -2.11
CA ALA A 65 5.12 3.66 -1.66
C ALA A 65 4.65 2.82 -2.84
N TYR A 66 4.94 1.53 -2.84
CA TYR A 66 4.28 0.58 -3.74
C TYR A 66 2.91 0.24 -3.20
N VAL A 67 1.91 0.24 -4.06
CA VAL A 67 0.51 0.02 -3.67
C VAL A 67 -0.02 -1.18 -4.44
N THR A 68 -0.54 -2.15 -3.70
CA THR A 68 -1.18 -3.33 -4.26
C THR A 68 -2.60 -3.42 -3.75
N MET A 69 -3.57 -3.45 -4.67
CA MET A 69 -4.97 -3.73 -4.37
C MET A 69 -5.36 -5.10 -4.91
N SER A 70 -5.96 -5.91 -4.06
CA SER A 70 -6.44 -7.24 -4.38
C SER A 70 -7.89 -7.41 -3.99
N ARG A 71 -8.57 -8.33 -4.69
CA ARG A 71 -9.95 -8.73 -4.43
C ARG A 71 -10.06 -10.21 -4.15
N HIS A 72 -10.91 -10.57 -3.20
CA HIS A 72 -11.26 -11.95 -2.92
C HIS A 72 -12.57 -12.32 -3.64
N ASP A 73 -12.55 -13.44 -4.37
CA ASP A 73 -13.73 -14.00 -5.03
C ASP A 73 -14.76 -14.47 -4.00
N PRO A 74 -15.96 -13.85 -3.95
CA PRO A 74 -16.98 -14.17 -2.95
C PRO A 74 -17.61 -15.55 -3.13
N ASN A 75 -17.30 -16.28 -4.22
CA ASN A 75 -17.73 -17.66 -4.42
C ASN A 75 -16.73 -18.67 -3.84
N LYS A 76 -15.55 -18.23 -3.42
CA LYS A 76 -14.52 -19.08 -2.82
C LYS A 76 -14.57 -18.98 -1.30
N PRO A 77 -14.26 -20.08 -0.58
CA PRO A 77 -14.24 -20.06 0.87
C PRO A 77 -13.14 -19.13 1.37
N PHE A 78 -13.52 -18.13 2.16
CA PHE A 78 -12.57 -17.24 2.82
C PHE A 78 -11.95 -17.94 4.03
N LYS A 79 -10.64 -18.18 3.99
CA LYS A 79 -9.86 -18.54 5.18
C LYS A 79 -9.25 -17.24 5.71
N GLY A 80 -9.68 -16.80 6.89
CA GLY A 80 -9.16 -15.57 7.51
C GLY A 80 -7.64 -15.59 7.71
N PRO A 81 -7.02 -14.44 8.04
CA PRO A 81 -5.60 -14.39 8.35
C PRO A 81 -5.31 -15.36 9.50
N ALA A 82 -4.40 -16.32 9.27
CA ALA A 82 -4.03 -17.30 10.28
C ALA A 82 -3.30 -16.60 11.43
N ASN A 83 -3.80 -16.75 12.67
CA ASN A 83 -3.07 -16.36 13.87
C ASN A 83 -1.67 -17.02 13.88
N PRO A 84 -0.58 -16.28 14.15
CA PRO A 84 0.74 -16.88 14.27
C PRO A 84 0.88 -17.57 15.63
N ALA A 85 0.53 -18.86 15.70
CA ALA A 85 0.95 -19.71 16.81
C ALA A 85 2.36 -20.27 16.51
N PRO A 86 3.24 -20.43 17.52
CA PRO A 86 4.62 -20.80 17.30
C PRO A 86 4.71 -22.31 17.08
N SER A 87 4.86 -22.76 15.84
CA SER A 87 5.20 -24.16 15.54
C SER A 87 6.64 -24.28 15.10
N SER A 88 7.42 -24.91 15.96
CA SER A 88 8.75 -25.47 15.75
C SER A 88 8.91 -26.18 14.41
N SER A 89 9.93 -25.74 13.66
CA SER A 89 10.79 -26.49 12.74
C SER A 89 10.32 -27.85 12.20
N SER A 90 9.99 -27.90 10.91
CA SER A 90 10.68 -28.81 9.99
C SER A 90 10.58 -28.28 8.56
N ALA A 91 11.73 -28.00 7.97
CA ALA A 91 11.86 -27.44 6.64
C ALA A 91 11.63 -28.52 5.58
N SER A 92 10.67 -28.28 4.69
CA SER A 92 10.67 -28.84 3.35
C SER A 92 10.19 -27.78 2.36
N VAL A 93 11.13 -27.37 1.51
CA VAL A 93 10.98 -26.41 0.42
C VAL A 93 10.18 -27.09 -0.70
N SER A 94 8.91 -26.74 -0.85
CA SER A 94 8.17 -26.65 -2.13
C SER A 94 6.66 -26.57 -1.86
N GLY A 95 6.10 -25.37 -1.97
CA GLY A 95 4.65 -25.18 -1.94
C GLY A 95 4.33 -23.70 -1.83
N LYS A 96 3.81 -23.12 -2.93
CA LYS A 96 3.10 -21.84 -2.88
C LYS A 96 2.08 -21.94 -1.74
N THR A 97 2.20 -21.05 -0.77
CA THR A 97 1.35 -20.97 0.40
C THR A 97 -0.11 -20.94 -0.06
N ASP A 98 -0.91 -21.87 0.46
CA ASP A 98 -2.30 -22.14 0.08
C ASP A 98 -3.28 -21.00 0.46
N SER A 99 -2.75 -19.86 0.93
CA SER A 99 -3.46 -18.65 1.36
C SER A 99 -3.88 -17.74 0.20
N SER A 100 -3.38 -17.96 -1.03
CA SER A 100 -3.76 -17.17 -2.21
C SER A 100 -4.97 -17.72 -2.98
N LYS A 101 -5.59 -18.80 -2.48
CA LYS A 101 -6.75 -19.42 -3.14
C LYS A 101 -7.96 -18.48 -3.07
N GLY A 102 -8.16 -17.70 -4.13
CA GLY A 102 -9.34 -16.85 -4.32
C GLY A 102 -9.05 -15.35 -4.32
N TRP A 103 -7.82 -14.94 -3.99
CA TRP A 103 -7.37 -13.58 -4.17
C TRP A 103 -6.88 -13.33 -5.60
N GLN A 104 -7.32 -12.22 -6.18
CA GLN A 104 -6.89 -11.70 -7.47
C GLN A 104 -6.42 -10.27 -7.29
N GLU A 105 -5.20 -9.99 -7.73
CA GLU A 105 -4.72 -8.62 -7.84
C GLU A 105 -5.53 -7.86 -8.90
N CYS A 106 -6.07 -6.70 -8.52
CA CYS A 106 -6.92 -5.89 -9.40
C CYS A 106 -6.29 -4.55 -9.79
N LEU A 107 -5.38 -3.99 -8.98
CA LEU A 107 -4.67 -2.76 -9.30
C LEU A 107 -3.29 -2.75 -8.62
N ASN A 108 -2.28 -2.32 -9.36
CA ASN A 108 -0.99 -1.94 -8.81
C ASN A 108 -0.68 -0.49 -9.17
N THR A 109 -0.02 0.21 -8.26
CA THR A 109 0.47 1.56 -8.54
C THR A 109 1.63 1.91 -7.62
N THR A 110 2.24 3.05 -7.87
CA THR A 110 3.22 3.67 -7.01
C THR A 110 2.68 5.04 -6.61
N LEU A 111 2.68 5.34 -5.31
CA LEU A 111 2.48 6.70 -4.85
C LEU A 111 3.68 7.53 -5.25
N GLU A 112 3.46 8.60 -5.99
CA GLU A 112 4.50 9.53 -6.39
C GLU A 112 5.07 10.29 -5.20
N GLU A 113 6.28 10.83 -5.37
CA GLU A 113 6.93 11.65 -4.35
C GLU A 113 6.12 12.93 -4.09
N GLU A 114 6.10 13.40 -2.84
CA GLU A 114 5.40 14.63 -2.44
C GLU A 114 5.82 15.85 -3.28
N SER A 115 7.09 15.92 -3.68
CA SER A 115 7.62 17.01 -4.52
C SER A 115 6.99 17.06 -5.92
N ARG A 116 6.42 15.95 -6.42
CA ARG A 116 5.73 15.88 -7.71
C ARG A 116 4.33 16.50 -7.68
N LYS A 117 3.76 16.72 -6.48
CA LYS A 117 2.45 17.36 -6.34
C LYS A 117 2.48 18.86 -6.61
N HIS A 118 3.65 19.49 -6.53
CA HIS A 118 3.81 20.95 -6.63
C HIS A 118 4.43 21.38 -7.97
N PRO A 119 4.15 22.61 -8.45
CA PRO A 119 4.81 23.19 -9.61
C PRO A 119 6.36 23.12 -9.47
N PRO A 120 7.09 22.81 -10.55
CA PRO A 120 6.67 22.79 -11.96
C PRO A 120 6.07 21.45 -12.45
N ASN A 121 5.80 20.51 -11.54
CA ASN A 121 5.33 19.17 -11.91
C ASN A 121 3.82 19.13 -12.21
N ASP A 122 3.35 17.96 -12.65
CA ASP A 122 2.00 17.74 -13.15
C ASP A 122 0.94 17.42 -12.07
N GLY A 123 1.30 17.58 -10.79
CA GLY A 123 0.41 17.29 -9.67
C GLY A 123 0.15 15.79 -9.46
N LEU A 124 0.88 14.89 -10.13
CA LEU A 124 0.57 13.47 -10.09
C LEU A 124 0.78 12.88 -8.69
N VAL A 125 -0.23 12.15 -8.21
CA VAL A 125 -0.19 11.38 -6.96
C VAL A 125 -0.04 9.89 -7.24
N ALA A 126 -0.77 9.35 -8.22
CA ALA A 126 -0.67 7.95 -8.61
C ALA A 126 -1.24 7.68 -10.01
N LEU A 127 -0.68 6.69 -10.71
CA LEU A 127 -1.26 6.10 -11.93
C LEU A 127 -2.13 4.89 -11.56
N LEU A 128 -3.44 5.02 -11.64
CA LEU A 128 -4.38 3.97 -11.28
C LEU A 128 -4.59 3.05 -12.49
N TYR A 129 -3.79 1.98 -12.57
CA TYR A 129 -3.84 1.03 -13.68
C TYR A 129 -4.50 -0.30 -13.24
N PRO A 130 -5.73 -0.60 -13.71
CA PRO A 130 -6.34 -1.91 -13.48
C PRO A 130 -5.49 -3.04 -14.09
N GLN A 131 -5.22 -4.08 -13.30
CA GLN A 131 -4.38 -5.22 -13.68
C GLN A 131 -4.90 -5.98 -14.91
N ALA A 132 -6.21 -6.05 -15.08
CA ALA A 132 -6.82 -6.71 -16.23
C ALA A 132 -6.54 -5.93 -17.54
N ALA A 133 -6.61 -4.60 -17.49
CA ALA A 133 -6.24 -3.73 -18.61
C ALA A 133 -4.73 -3.81 -18.88
N ALA A 134 -3.89 -3.73 -17.85
CA ALA A 134 -2.43 -3.86 -18.00
C ALA A 134 -2.03 -5.18 -18.66
N LYS A 135 -2.64 -6.31 -18.26
CA LYS A 135 -2.42 -7.61 -18.90
C LYS A 135 -2.86 -7.64 -20.36
N MET A 136 -4.00 -7.03 -20.69
CA MET A 136 -4.47 -6.94 -22.08
C MET A 136 -3.43 -6.25 -22.98
N ALA A 137 -2.87 -5.13 -22.52
CA ALA A 137 -1.81 -4.42 -23.26
C ALA A 137 -0.53 -5.25 -23.40
N LEU A 138 -0.14 -5.97 -22.34
CA LEU A 138 1.08 -6.79 -22.33
C LEU A 138 0.98 -8.08 -23.15
N GLU A 139 -0.20 -8.69 -23.20
CA GLU A 139 -0.44 -9.93 -23.95
C GLU A 139 -0.56 -9.68 -25.46
N ARG A 140 -0.95 -8.46 -25.86
CA ARG A 140 -1.15 -8.07 -27.27
C ARG A 140 -0.50 -6.71 -27.58
N PRO A 141 0.83 -6.59 -27.46
CA PRO A 141 1.52 -5.32 -27.67
C PRO A 141 1.45 -4.84 -29.14
N ASP A 142 1.31 -5.77 -30.08
CA ASP A 142 1.22 -5.47 -31.53
C ASP A 142 -0.20 -5.11 -32.00
N ASP A 143 -1.21 -5.23 -31.13
CA ASP A 143 -2.59 -4.86 -31.42
C ASP A 143 -2.87 -3.44 -30.87
N PRO A 144 -2.80 -2.39 -31.72
CA PRO A 144 -2.99 -1.03 -31.26
C PRO A 144 -4.39 -0.81 -30.67
N THR A 145 -5.39 -1.60 -31.07
CA THR A 145 -6.74 -1.48 -30.53
C THR A 145 -6.83 -2.01 -29.11
N ALA A 146 -6.13 -3.11 -28.81
CA ALA A 146 -6.05 -3.67 -27.45
C ALA A 146 -5.30 -2.73 -26.50
N VAL A 147 -4.18 -2.16 -26.95
CA VAL A 147 -3.40 -1.18 -26.16
C VAL A 147 -4.21 0.08 -25.88
N MET A 148 -4.83 0.68 -26.91
CA MET A 148 -5.68 1.86 -26.72
C MET A 148 -6.88 1.57 -25.80
N THR A 149 -7.47 0.38 -25.88
CA THR A 149 -8.57 -0.03 -24.98
C THR A 149 -8.08 -0.13 -23.54
N ALA A 150 -6.91 -0.74 -23.32
CA ALA A 150 -6.31 -0.83 -21.99
C ALA A 150 -5.98 0.55 -21.41
N GLU A 151 -5.39 1.45 -22.21
CA GLU A 151 -5.08 2.83 -21.80
C GLU A 151 -6.33 3.63 -21.44
N ARG A 152 -7.46 3.37 -22.10
CA ARG A 152 -8.73 4.04 -21.82
C ARG A 152 -9.34 3.65 -20.46
N GLU A 153 -8.89 2.54 -19.87
CA GLU A 153 -9.29 2.09 -18.52
C GLU A 153 -8.38 2.62 -17.41
N CYS A 154 -7.27 3.29 -17.75
CA CYS A 154 -6.34 3.87 -16.79
C CYS A 154 -6.82 5.23 -16.30
N ALA A 155 -6.62 5.52 -15.02
CA ALA A 155 -6.86 6.86 -14.48
C ALA A 155 -5.60 7.45 -13.83
N ARG A 156 -5.61 8.76 -13.64
CA ARG A 156 -4.59 9.50 -12.90
C ARG A 156 -5.24 10.11 -11.67
N LEU A 157 -4.69 9.83 -10.50
CA LEU A 157 -4.98 10.60 -9.30
C LEU A 157 -4.00 11.77 -9.25
N VAL A 158 -4.53 12.99 -9.26
CA VAL A 158 -3.73 14.22 -9.25
C VAL A 158 -4.15 15.12 -8.10
N TRP A 159 -3.20 15.89 -7.58
CA TRP A 159 -3.40 17.00 -6.66
C TRP A 159 -3.38 18.29 -7.46
N ASP A 160 -4.40 19.12 -7.25
CA ASP A 160 -4.44 20.47 -7.79
C ASP A 160 -4.19 21.48 -6.67
N GLU A 161 -3.11 22.25 -6.79
CA GLU A 161 -2.71 23.23 -5.78
C GLU A 161 -3.68 24.41 -5.72
N ASP A 162 -4.21 24.84 -6.87
CA ASP A 162 -5.08 26.02 -6.96
C ASP A 162 -6.41 25.82 -6.23
N THR A 163 -7.01 24.64 -6.37
CA THR A 163 -8.25 24.30 -5.66
C THR A 163 -8.01 23.56 -4.34
N SER A 164 -6.78 23.11 -4.10
CA SER A 164 -6.40 22.27 -2.96
C SER A 164 -7.26 21.00 -2.86
N ASN A 165 -7.56 20.38 -4.01
CA ASN A 165 -8.36 19.15 -4.08
C ASN A 165 -7.63 18.05 -4.88
N HIS A 166 -8.03 16.81 -4.62
CA HIS A 166 -7.62 15.69 -5.44
C HIS A 166 -8.63 15.46 -6.58
N TYR A 167 -8.12 15.13 -7.76
CA TYR A 167 -8.92 14.80 -8.92
C TYR A 167 -8.56 13.43 -9.48
N VAL A 168 -9.58 12.69 -9.90
CA VAL A 168 -9.40 11.44 -10.68
C VAL A 168 -9.69 11.75 -12.14
N VAL A 169 -8.63 11.86 -12.92
CA VAL A 169 -8.69 12.09 -14.37
C VAL A 169 -8.80 10.75 -15.08
N HIS A 170 -9.94 10.50 -15.71
CA HIS A 170 -10.23 9.25 -16.42
C HIS A 170 -10.54 9.53 -17.90
N PRO A 171 -9.91 8.86 -18.89
CA PRO A 171 -10.08 9.15 -20.32
C PRO A 171 -11.52 8.99 -20.85
N ALA A 172 -12.32 8.16 -20.18
CA ALA A 172 -13.74 8.00 -20.48
C ALA A 172 -14.64 9.21 -20.14
N LEU A 173 -14.11 10.23 -19.47
CA LEU A 173 -14.84 11.42 -19.04
C LEU A 173 -14.20 12.69 -19.57
N ALA A 174 -15.02 13.67 -19.94
CA ALA A 174 -14.54 14.98 -20.37
C ALA A 174 -14.05 15.83 -19.18
N MET A 175 -14.68 15.67 -18.01
CA MET A 175 -14.32 16.33 -16.77
C MET A 175 -13.84 15.30 -15.74
N PRO A 176 -12.86 15.63 -14.89
CA PRO A 176 -12.40 14.71 -13.86
C PRO A 176 -13.43 14.58 -12.73
N PHE A 177 -13.33 13.49 -11.97
CA PHE A 177 -13.97 13.45 -10.65
C PHE A 177 -13.20 14.31 -9.66
N CYS A 178 -13.91 14.98 -8.77
CA CYS A 178 -13.33 15.66 -7.62
C CYS A 178 -13.48 14.77 -6.38
N VAL A 179 -12.43 14.67 -5.57
CA VAL A 179 -12.52 14.07 -4.23
C VAL A 179 -12.77 15.17 -3.22
N THR A 180 -13.97 15.23 -2.65
CA THR A 180 -14.28 16.17 -1.58
C THR A 180 -14.04 15.52 -0.22
N VAL A 181 -13.53 16.30 0.74
CA VAL A 181 -13.21 15.83 2.09
C VAL A 181 -14.05 16.61 3.10
N GLU A 182 -15.10 15.98 3.62
CA GLU A 182 -15.94 16.54 4.67
C GLU A 182 -15.48 16.05 6.04
N ARG A 183 -15.01 16.99 6.88
CA ARG A 183 -14.57 16.68 8.23
C ARG A 183 -15.65 17.03 9.23
N ASN A 184 -15.95 16.08 10.10
CA ASN A 184 -16.92 16.27 11.15
C ASN A 184 -16.34 15.96 12.54
N PRO A 185 -15.72 16.97 13.20
CA PRO A 185 -15.02 16.79 14.47
C PRO A 185 -15.94 16.33 15.60
N ALA A 186 -17.21 16.70 15.58
CA ALA A 186 -18.17 16.35 16.63
C ALA A 186 -18.43 14.83 16.74
N TRP A 187 -18.26 14.10 15.64
CA TRP A 187 -18.42 12.65 15.59
C TRP A 187 -17.11 11.92 15.24
N SER A 188 -15.96 12.63 15.28
CA SER A 188 -14.64 12.10 14.89
C SER A 188 -14.68 11.35 13.55
N ARG A 189 -15.40 11.93 12.59
CA ARG A 189 -15.74 11.30 11.31
C ARG A 189 -15.19 12.15 10.17
N THR A 190 -14.57 11.51 9.19
CA THR A 190 -14.19 12.15 7.93
C THR A 190 -14.81 11.39 6.77
N GLU A 191 -15.47 12.09 5.86
CA GLU A 191 -16.06 11.54 4.65
C GLU A 191 -15.26 12.00 3.43
N TYR A 192 -14.94 11.06 2.54
CA TYR A 192 -14.28 11.31 1.27
C TYR A 192 -15.25 10.88 0.18
N THR A 193 -15.77 11.82 -0.62
CA THR A 193 -16.72 11.52 -1.70
C THR A 193 -16.07 11.70 -3.06
N LEU A 194 -16.34 10.77 -3.98
CA LEU A 194 -15.92 10.88 -5.37
C LEU A 194 -17.07 11.43 -6.21
N GLU A 195 -17.00 12.73 -6.49
CA GLU A 195 -18.06 13.52 -7.11
C GLU A 195 -17.76 13.86 -8.56
N HIS A 196 -18.80 13.95 -9.37
CA HIS A 196 -18.69 14.38 -10.76
C HIS A 196 -19.73 15.46 -11.03
N ILE A 197 -19.33 16.54 -11.71
CA ILE A 197 -20.21 17.68 -11.96
C ILE A 197 -21.46 17.31 -12.77
N GLU A 198 -21.38 16.29 -13.63
CA GLU A 198 -22.51 15.83 -14.44
C GLU A 198 -23.42 14.81 -13.72
N SER A 199 -23.08 14.41 -12.49
CA SER A 199 -23.85 13.44 -11.72
C SER A 199 -24.31 14.04 -10.39
N PRO A 200 -25.62 14.03 -10.08
CA PRO A 200 -26.10 14.47 -8.77
C PRO A 200 -25.76 13.50 -7.64
N GLN A 201 -25.30 12.30 -7.96
CA GLN A 201 -24.90 11.25 -7.02
C GLN A 201 -23.40 10.97 -7.14
N HIS A 202 -22.73 10.74 -6.02
CA HIS A 202 -21.33 10.33 -5.99
C HIS A 202 -21.17 8.87 -6.40
N VAL A 203 -20.08 8.55 -7.09
CA VAL A 203 -19.78 7.17 -7.51
C VAL A 203 -19.37 6.31 -6.33
N ALA A 204 -18.62 6.90 -5.39
CA ALA A 204 -18.19 6.23 -4.18
C ALA A 204 -18.04 7.22 -3.03
N ARG A 205 -18.18 6.72 -1.81
CA ARG A 205 -17.98 7.47 -0.57
C ARG A 205 -17.27 6.60 0.46
N LEU A 206 -16.13 7.06 0.95
CA LEU A 206 -15.43 6.45 2.07
C LEU A 206 -15.70 7.28 3.31
N THR A 207 -16.26 6.67 4.34
CA THR A 207 -16.29 7.25 5.68
C THR A 207 -15.25 6.57 6.54
N ARG A 208 -14.46 7.35 7.27
CA ARG A 208 -13.58 6.88 8.33
C ARG A 208 -14.01 7.44 9.67
N ASP A 209 -14.02 6.59 10.68
CA ASP A 209 -14.07 6.98 12.08
C ASP A 209 -12.66 7.03 12.67
N GLY A 210 -12.47 7.80 13.73
CA GLY A 210 -11.17 7.92 14.40
C GLY A 210 -10.60 6.62 14.96
N THR A 211 -11.34 5.50 14.96
CA THR A 211 -10.88 4.22 15.57
C THR A 211 -10.10 3.33 14.59
N GLY A 212 -9.90 3.78 13.35
CA GLY A 212 -9.33 2.96 12.28
C GLY A 212 -10.37 2.08 11.59
N THR A 213 -11.66 2.31 11.84
CA THR A 213 -12.75 1.65 11.12
C THR A 213 -13.53 2.65 10.27
N GLY A 214 -14.44 2.12 9.45
CA GLY A 214 -15.19 2.94 8.52
C GLY A 214 -16.04 2.10 7.59
N TRP A 215 -16.53 2.74 6.54
CA TRP A 215 -17.28 2.08 5.50
C TRP A 215 -17.06 2.74 4.15
N LEU A 216 -17.00 1.92 3.11
CA LEU A 216 -16.95 2.35 1.73
C LEU A 216 -18.29 2.02 1.07
N GLU A 217 -18.94 3.04 0.53
CA GLU A 217 -20.11 2.91 -0.32
C GLU A 217 -19.69 3.07 -1.78
N VAL A 218 -20.17 2.18 -2.66
CA VAL A 218 -19.92 2.24 -4.11
C VAL A 218 -21.24 2.07 -4.85
N ASP A 219 -21.59 3.06 -5.68
CA ASP A 219 -22.80 3.04 -6.48
C ASP A 219 -22.52 2.48 -7.89
N THR A 220 -22.91 1.23 -8.11
CA THR A 220 -22.71 0.58 -9.41
C THR A 220 -23.69 1.07 -10.48
N SER A 221 -24.81 1.71 -10.09
CA SER A 221 -25.75 2.29 -11.05
C SER A 221 -25.19 3.54 -11.72
N ILE A 222 -24.37 4.31 -11.00
CA ILE A 222 -23.66 5.47 -11.54
C ILE A 222 -22.42 5.02 -12.30
N ALA A 223 -21.64 4.09 -11.74
CA ALA A 223 -20.47 3.55 -12.44
C ALA A 223 -20.83 2.95 -13.82
N ALA A 224 -21.99 2.29 -13.95
CA ALA A 224 -22.44 1.69 -15.21
C ALA A 224 -22.75 2.71 -16.33
N LYS A 225 -22.98 3.99 -16.00
CA LYS A 225 -23.23 5.06 -16.98
C LYS A 225 -21.94 5.53 -17.66
N ILE A 226 -20.79 5.19 -17.10
CA ILE A 226 -19.49 5.65 -17.57
C ILE A 226 -18.88 4.57 -18.45
N ASP A 227 -18.22 4.98 -19.53
CA ASP A 227 -17.61 4.05 -20.47
C ASP A 227 -16.23 3.57 -20.01
N ALA A 228 -16.23 2.92 -18.85
CA ALA A 228 -15.05 2.38 -18.18
C ALA A 228 -15.43 1.10 -17.43
N VAL A 229 -14.80 -0.01 -17.84
CA VAL A 229 -15.07 -1.37 -17.36
C VAL A 229 -14.56 -1.57 -15.93
N TYR A 230 -13.41 -1.00 -15.59
CA TYR A 230 -12.75 -1.18 -14.29
C TYR A 230 -12.85 0.04 -13.37
N LEU A 231 -13.77 0.96 -13.65
CA LEU A 231 -13.93 2.21 -12.91
C LEU A 231 -14.13 2.01 -11.41
N VAL A 232 -14.82 0.94 -11.01
CA VAL A 232 -15.07 0.65 -9.60
C VAL A 232 -13.76 0.42 -8.83
N ASP A 233 -12.80 -0.33 -9.40
CA ASP A 233 -11.49 -0.52 -8.76
C ASP A 233 -10.75 0.81 -8.67
N VAL A 234 -10.77 1.60 -9.75
CA VAL A 234 -10.14 2.92 -9.79
C VAL A 234 -10.70 3.83 -8.69
N ALA A 235 -12.02 3.90 -8.54
CA ALA A 235 -12.68 4.72 -7.54
C ALA A 235 -12.35 4.29 -6.11
N VAL A 236 -12.36 2.97 -5.85
CA VAL A 236 -11.97 2.40 -4.55
C VAL A 236 -10.52 2.76 -4.23
N ALA A 237 -9.60 2.53 -5.17
CA ALA A 237 -8.18 2.83 -4.98
C ALA A 237 -7.96 4.32 -4.72
N ALA A 238 -8.56 5.20 -5.52
CA ALA A 238 -8.43 6.65 -5.38
C ALA A 238 -8.86 7.12 -3.97
N LEU A 239 -10.05 6.76 -3.51
CA LEU A 239 -10.54 7.18 -2.19
C LEU A 239 -9.67 6.64 -1.05
N MET A 240 -9.24 5.39 -1.15
CA MET A 240 -8.37 4.80 -0.13
C MET A 240 -6.99 5.47 -0.08
N LEU A 241 -6.42 5.84 -1.24
CA LEU A 241 -5.14 6.53 -1.31
C LEU A 241 -5.22 7.96 -0.78
N VAL A 242 -6.26 8.71 -1.16
CA VAL A 242 -6.50 10.06 -0.63
C VAL A 242 -6.69 10.01 0.89
N ALA A 243 -7.48 9.06 1.38
CA ALA A 243 -7.68 8.90 2.81
C ALA A 243 -6.41 8.44 3.54
N HIS A 244 -5.55 7.63 2.92
CA HIS A 244 -4.26 7.25 3.49
C HIS A 244 -3.32 8.44 3.63
N GLY A 245 -3.23 9.28 2.58
CA GLY A 245 -2.40 10.49 2.56
C GLY A 245 -2.98 11.67 3.34
N ASP A 246 -4.16 11.53 3.94
CA ASP A 246 -4.78 12.62 4.69
C ASP A 246 -4.14 12.80 6.08
N HIS A 247 -3.17 13.72 6.15
CA HIS A 247 -2.48 14.07 7.40
C HIS A 247 -3.35 14.78 8.43
N GLN A 248 -4.49 15.36 8.03
CA GLN A 248 -5.40 16.02 8.96
C GLN A 248 -6.36 15.01 9.62
N PHE A 249 -6.40 13.77 9.14
CA PHE A 249 -7.20 12.72 9.75
C PHE A 249 -6.64 12.34 11.13
N THR A 250 -7.41 12.61 12.18
CA THR A 250 -7.00 12.34 13.57
C THR A 250 -7.55 10.99 14.03
N ASN A 251 -6.65 10.04 14.33
CA ASN A 251 -7.03 8.80 15.01
C ASN A 251 -7.32 9.09 16.49
N VAL A 252 -8.45 8.59 16.97
CA VAL A 252 -8.81 8.55 18.39
C VAL A 252 -8.37 7.19 18.91
N GLU A 253 -7.28 7.16 19.67
CA GLU A 253 -6.83 5.94 20.35
C GLU A 253 -7.90 5.51 21.36
N VAL A 254 -8.60 4.42 21.06
CA VAL A 254 -9.49 3.77 22.02
C VAL A 254 -8.60 3.00 23.00
N PHE A 255 -8.39 3.59 24.18
CA PHE A 255 -7.68 2.93 25.27
C PHE A 255 -8.45 1.68 25.68
N GLU A 256 -7.85 0.51 25.45
CA GLU A 256 -8.44 -0.76 25.89
C GLU A 256 -8.45 -0.76 27.43
N PRO A 257 -9.62 -0.94 28.07
CA PRO A 257 -9.69 -0.90 29.52
C PRO A 257 -8.79 -2.00 30.10
N PRO A 258 -8.06 -1.73 31.20
CA PRO A 258 -7.17 -2.72 31.80
C PRO A 258 -7.92 -4.03 32.04
N PRO A 259 -7.32 -5.20 31.74
CA PRO A 259 -7.99 -6.47 31.93
C PRO A 259 -8.49 -6.56 33.38
N MET A 260 -9.82 -6.63 33.53
CA MET A 260 -10.43 -6.87 34.82
C MET A 260 -9.99 -8.26 35.26
N VAL A 261 -9.05 -8.31 36.21
CA VAL A 261 -8.72 -9.54 36.94
C VAL A 261 -10.01 -9.92 37.67
N PHE A 262 -10.75 -10.88 37.09
CA PHE A 262 -11.89 -11.51 37.74
C PHE A 262 -11.36 -12.24 38.98
N GLY A 263 -11.30 -11.50 40.09
CA GLY A 263 -11.16 -12.07 41.42
C GLY A 263 -12.32 -13.03 41.68
N ALA A 264 -11.97 -14.19 42.21
CA ALA A 264 -12.83 -15.31 42.58
C ALA A 264 -14.15 -14.91 43.27
N PRO A 265 -15.20 -15.74 43.16
CA PRO A 265 -16.49 -15.46 43.78
C PRO A 265 -16.37 -15.42 45.31
N PRO A 266 -17.05 -14.48 46.02
CA PRO A 266 -17.06 -14.47 47.47
C PRO A 266 -18.00 -15.57 47.98
N GLY A 267 -17.43 -16.73 48.26
CA GLY A 267 -18.04 -17.77 49.09
C GLY A 267 -17.93 -17.40 50.58
N SER A 268 -19.06 -17.45 51.26
CA SER A 268 -19.27 -17.28 52.69
C SER A 268 -18.32 -18.11 53.58
N VAL A 269 -17.66 -17.50 54.57
CA VAL A 269 -17.50 -18.09 55.92
C VAL A 269 -17.36 -16.99 56.98
N THR A 270 -17.99 -17.27 58.10
CA THR A 270 -18.29 -16.51 59.31
C THR A 270 -17.11 -16.22 60.26
N SER A 271 -17.15 -15.03 60.86
CA SER A 271 -16.96 -14.70 62.30
C SER A 271 -15.64 -14.96 63.07
N LYS A 272 -15.18 -13.86 63.70
CA LYS A 272 -14.70 -13.65 65.10
C LYS A 272 -13.23 -13.86 65.49
N HIS A 273 -12.66 -12.76 66.03
CA HIS A 273 -11.80 -12.57 67.24
C HIS A 273 -10.58 -13.52 67.46
N ASP A 274 -9.43 -13.15 68.03
CA ASP A 274 -8.98 -12.02 68.85
C ASP A 274 -7.44 -12.10 69.00
N LYS A 275 -6.79 -10.94 69.22
CA LYS A 275 -5.67 -10.65 70.15
C LYS A 275 -4.27 -11.30 70.07
N ARG A 276 -3.30 -10.36 70.21
CA ARG A 276 -2.05 -10.37 71.04
C ARG A 276 -0.89 -11.25 70.51
N SER A 277 0.39 -10.88 70.60
CA SER A 277 1.10 -9.80 71.29
C SER A 277 2.61 -9.88 70.97
N SER A 278 3.30 -8.71 70.89
CA SER A 278 4.67 -8.43 71.38
C SER A 278 5.85 -9.20 70.71
N LYS A 279 7.10 -8.74 70.61
CA LYS A 279 7.88 -7.65 71.24
C LYS A 279 9.27 -7.63 70.57
N MET A 280 9.96 -6.48 70.69
CA MET A 280 11.43 -6.27 70.72
C MET A 280 12.23 -6.42 69.39
N SER A 281 13.25 -5.61 69.05
CA SER A 281 13.89 -4.45 69.70
C SER A 281 15.02 -3.88 68.82
N ALA A 282 15.26 -2.56 68.92
CA ALA A 282 16.56 -1.85 68.97
C ALA A 282 17.48 -1.87 67.72
N ARG A 283 17.75 -0.71 67.06
CA ARG A 283 18.83 0.30 67.32
C ARG A 283 20.05 0.02 66.39
N SER A 284 20.73 0.93 65.67
CA SER A 284 20.91 2.40 65.70
C SER A 284 21.39 2.97 64.34
N GLU A 285 21.08 4.25 64.10
CA GLU A 285 21.98 5.35 63.66
C GLU A 285 22.85 5.29 62.37
N ARG A 286 22.47 6.17 61.42
CA ARG A 286 23.20 7.41 61.00
C ARG A 286 24.54 7.28 60.24
N LYS A 287 24.54 7.57 58.92
CA LYS A 287 25.37 8.65 58.30
C LYS A 287 25.16 8.83 56.79
N GLU A 288 25.32 10.08 56.36
CA GLU A 288 25.23 10.64 55.00
C GLU A 288 26.35 10.16 54.05
N LYS A 289 26.08 10.15 52.72
CA LYS A 289 26.64 11.10 51.73
C LYS A 289 26.44 10.65 50.28
N LYS A 290 26.01 11.63 49.44
CA LYS A 290 26.39 11.90 48.03
C LYS A 290 25.99 10.85 46.96
N ALA A 291 25.63 11.19 45.71
CA ALA A 291 25.46 12.45 45.00
C ALA A 291 24.67 12.20 43.69
N ALA A 292 23.93 13.23 43.28
CA ALA A 292 23.66 13.69 41.91
C ALA A 292 23.46 12.70 40.74
N SER A 293 22.27 12.73 40.14
CA SER A 293 22.10 12.57 38.69
C SER A 293 21.23 13.72 38.16
N LYS A 294 21.87 14.59 37.37
CA LYS A 294 21.32 15.77 36.72
C LYS A 294 20.96 15.41 35.27
N ARG A 295 19.70 15.69 34.94
CA ARG A 295 19.19 16.35 33.72
C ARG A 295 20.28 16.91 32.76
N SER A 296 20.27 16.46 31.50
CA SER A 296 21.00 17.03 30.34
C SER A 296 20.29 16.53 29.06
N LYS A 297 19.41 17.28 28.41
CA LYS A 297 19.66 18.27 27.34
C LYS A 297 20.49 17.70 26.17
N SER A 298 19.78 17.17 25.17
CA SER A 298 20.31 16.79 23.85
C SER A 298 20.58 18.06 23.03
N ARG A 299 21.78 18.13 22.46
CA ARG A 299 22.32 19.19 21.62
C ARG A 299 22.69 18.56 20.27
N MET A 300 22.30 19.29 19.24
CA MET A 300 22.60 19.16 17.81
C MET A 300 24.10 19.15 17.50
N GLU A 301 24.53 18.23 16.63
CA GLU A 301 25.76 18.22 15.81
C GLU A 301 25.56 17.04 14.82
N GLU A 302 25.20 17.32 13.57
CA GLU A 302 26.11 17.44 12.40
C GLU A 302 26.24 16.07 11.70
N PHE A 303 25.43 15.89 10.66
CA PHE A 303 25.50 14.77 9.73
C PHE A 303 26.63 15.07 8.73
N GLU A 304 27.80 14.47 8.94
CA GLU A 304 28.79 14.35 7.87
C GLU A 304 28.25 13.36 6.83
N LEU A 305 28.07 13.86 5.61
CA LEU A 305 27.77 13.09 4.41
C LEU A 305 28.87 12.04 4.17
N ASP A 306 28.52 10.76 4.26
CA ASP A 306 29.31 9.70 3.66
C ASP A 306 28.79 9.48 2.23
N LEU A 307 29.55 10.03 1.27
CA LEU A 307 29.22 10.10 -0.15
C LEU A 307 30.12 9.12 -0.92
N GLU A 308 30.24 7.87 -0.46
CA GLU A 308 31.09 6.88 -1.14
C GLU A 308 30.70 5.41 -0.86
N SER A 309 29.57 4.95 -1.41
CA SER A 309 29.39 3.51 -1.71
C SER A 309 28.32 3.26 -2.77
N GLN A 310 28.56 3.75 -3.99
CA GLN A 310 27.75 3.41 -5.16
C GLN A 310 28.63 2.87 -6.29
N HIS A 311 29.29 1.73 -6.07
CA HIS A 311 29.83 0.93 -7.18
C HIS A 311 30.07 -0.54 -6.78
N SER A 312 29.01 -1.31 -6.54
CA SER A 312 29.03 -2.77 -6.75
C SER A 312 27.68 -3.38 -6.39
N ASP A 313 26.74 -3.43 -7.34
CA ASP A 313 25.72 -4.50 -7.40
C ASP A 313 25.05 -4.61 -8.79
N LEU A 314 25.80 -4.26 -9.84
CA LEU A 314 25.41 -4.46 -11.25
C LEU A 314 26.14 -5.68 -11.82
N ALA A 315 26.15 -6.79 -11.08
CA ALA A 315 26.81 -8.03 -11.49
C ALA A 315 26.16 -9.27 -10.86
N LYS A 316 24.86 -9.50 -11.09
CA LYS A 316 24.28 -10.86 -11.03
C LYS A 316 22.89 -10.95 -11.69
N LEU A 317 22.84 -10.76 -13.00
CA LEU A 317 21.83 -11.44 -13.80
C LEU A 317 22.29 -12.88 -14.03
N ASP A 318 22.17 -13.71 -12.98
CA ASP A 318 22.26 -15.16 -13.10
C ASP A 318 20.86 -15.65 -13.49
N VAL A 319 20.66 -15.85 -14.79
CA VAL A 319 19.44 -16.50 -15.31
C VAL A 319 19.48 -17.93 -14.83
N LYS A 320 18.74 -18.19 -13.75
CA LYS A 320 18.59 -19.51 -13.14
C LYS A 320 18.18 -20.52 -14.20
N ASP A 321 18.98 -21.57 -14.41
CA ASP A 321 18.76 -22.64 -15.40
C ASP A 321 17.35 -23.25 -15.38
N LYS A 322 16.61 -23.10 -14.27
CA LYS A 322 15.24 -23.60 -14.09
C LYS A 322 14.17 -22.95 -14.98
N ASP A 323 14.39 -21.76 -15.53
CA ASP A 323 13.43 -21.08 -16.41
C ASP A 323 13.71 -21.28 -17.91
N MET A 324 14.85 -21.86 -18.27
CA MET A 324 15.21 -22.18 -19.66
C MET A 324 14.50 -23.44 -20.19
N ASP A 325 14.03 -24.33 -19.31
CA ASP A 325 13.39 -25.59 -19.70
C ASP A 325 11.94 -25.45 -20.20
N LYS A 326 11.31 -24.29 -19.97
CA LYS A 326 9.90 -24.05 -20.32
C LYS A 326 9.69 -23.32 -21.65
N LEU A 327 10.77 -23.00 -22.38
CA LEU A 327 10.69 -22.23 -23.62
C LEU A 327 10.95 -23.11 -24.86
N PRO A 328 10.21 -22.87 -25.97
CA PRO A 328 10.39 -23.58 -27.24
C PRO A 328 11.81 -23.37 -27.80
N GLY A 329 12.39 -24.39 -28.44
CA GLY A 329 13.83 -24.49 -28.72
C GLY A 329 14.47 -23.30 -29.45
N VAL A 330 13.72 -22.59 -30.31
CA VAL A 330 14.18 -21.39 -31.02
C VAL A 330 14.40 -20.20 -30.08
N ALA A 331 13.55 -20.03 -29.06
CA ALA A 331 13.67 -18.94 -28.09
C ALA A 331 14.94 -19.07 -27.23
N ARG A 332 15.39 -20.29 -26.95
CA ARG A 332 16.64 -20.53 -26.21
C ARG A 332 17.88 -20.08 -26.99
N ILE A 333 17.87 -20.24 -28.30
CA ILE A 333 18.97 -19.82 -29.17
C ILE A 333 19.06 -18.30 -29.19
N ILE A 334 17.92 -17.60 -29.31
CA ILE A 334 17.86 -16.14 -29.33
C ILE A 334 18.33 -15.52 -28.02
N ILE A 335 17.92 -16.05 -26.87
CA ILE A 335 18.34 -15.54 -25.56
C ILE A 335 19.84 -15.78 -25.32
N LYS A 336 20.38 -16.92 -25.77
CA LYS A 336 21.82 -17.20 -25.71
C LYS A 336 22.63 -16.29 -26.62
N THR A 337 22.17 -16.00 -27.84
CA THR A 337 22.89 -15.07 -28.73
C THR A 337 22.83 -13.63 -28.22
N LEU A 338 21.71 -13.18 -27.65
CA LEU A 338 21.58 -11.86 -27.02
C LEU A 338 22.49 -11.69 -25.80
N SER A 339 22.57 -12.69 -24.94
CA SER A 339 23.44 -12.61 -23.76
C SER A 339 24.94 -12.63 -24.10
N VAL A 340 25.34 -13.36 -25.15
CA VAL A 340 26.72 -13.37 -25.66
C VAL A 340 27.08 -12.04 -26.32
N THR A 341 26.20 -11.50 -27.17
CA THR A 341 26.43 -10.20 -27.84
C THR A 341 26.51 -9.06 -26.83
N PHE A 342 25.65 -9.06 -25.81
CA PHE A 342 25.70 -8.09 -24.71
C PHE A 342 27.02 -8.15 -23.92
N LYS A 343 27.50 -9.36 -23.61
CA LYS A 343 28.80 -9.55 -22.94
C LYS A 343 29.98 -9.06 -23.79
N CYS A 344 29.97 -9.32 -25.10
CA CYS A 344 30.97 -8.77 -26.02
C CYS A 344 30.95 -7.25 -26.06
N PHE A 345 29.76 -6.63 -26.05
CA PHE A 345 29.62 -5.18 -26.10
C PHE A 345 30.18 -4.50 -24.84
N ILE A 346 29.89 -5.07 -23.66
CA ILE A 346 30.46 -4.58 -22.39
C ILE A 346 31.99 -4.72 -22.38
N TRP A 347 32.53 -5.83 -22.90
CA TRP A 347 33.97 -6.04 -23.01
C TRP A 347 34.65 -5.03 -23.95
N ALA A 348 34.04 -4.77 -25.10
CA ALA A 348 34.54 -3.76 -26.05
C ALA A 348 34.49 -2.34 -25.44
N ALA A 349 33.39 -1.98 -24.77
CA ALA A 349 33.23 -0.69 -24.12
C ALA A 349 34.25 -0.48 -22.97
N THR A 350 34.49 -1.52 -22.17
CA THR A 350 35.50 -1.44 -21.08
C THR A 350 36.93 -1.34 -21.61
N LEU A 351 37.26 -2.00 -22.73
CA LEU A 351 38.56 -1.82 -23.40
C LEU A 351 38.72 -0.40 -23.96
N LEU A 352 37.69 0.15 -24.59
CA LEU A 352 37.70 1.51 -25.12
C LEU A 352 37.91 2.55 -24.00
N PHE A 353 37.22 2.37 -22.87
CA PHE A 353 37.34 3.26 -21.72
C PHE A 353 38.74 3.18 -21.08
N LYS A 354 39.33 1.99 -21.03
CA LYS A 354 40.73 1.80 -20.60
C LYS A 354 41.73 2.47 -21.54
N ALA A 355 41.51 2.43 -22.85
CA ALA A 355 42.36 3.10 -23.82
C ALA A 355 42.26 4.64 -23.69
N LEU A 356 41.04 5.17 -23.54
CA LEU A 356 40.81 6.61 -23.32
C LEU A 356 41.46 7.12 -22.04
N THR A 357 41.31 6.40 -20.94
CA THR A 357 41.96 6.76 -19.67
C THR A 357 43.48 6.73 -19.76
N TRP A 358 44.07 5.80 -20.51
CA TRP A 358 45.52 5.79 -20.81
C TRP A 358 45.97 6.98 -21.66
N MET A 359 45.20 7.34 -22.69
CA MET A 359 45.49 8.51 -23.54
C MET A 359 45.43 9.82 -22.75
N ILE A 360 44.42 9.98 -21.89
CA ILE A 360 44.27 11.15 -21.03
C ILE A 360 45.40 11.21 -20.00
N ALA A 361 45.76 10.09 -19.37
CA ALA A 361 46.89 10.03 -18.44
C ALA A 361 48.23 10.33 -19.13
N GLY A 362 48.41 9.87 -20.38
CA GLY A 362 49.57 10.18 -21.21
C GLY A 362 49.66 11.67 -21.56
N ALA A 363 48.56 12.26 -22.03
CA ALA A 363 48.48 13.69 -22.35
C ALA A 363 48.68 14.58 -21.10
N ALA A 364 48.12 14.18 -19.94
CA ALA A 364 48.33 14.87 -18.68
C ALA A 364 49.80 14.83 -18.23
N ARG A 365 50.54 13.74 -18.49
CA ARG A 365 51.97 13.64 -18.22
C ARG A 365 52.81 14.50 -19.17
N CYS A 366 52.42 14.63 -20.44
CA CYS A 366 53.11 15.50 -21.39
C CYS A 366 52.87 17.00 -21.12
N LEU A 367 51.67 17.38 -20.65
CA LEU A 367 51.35 18.77 -20.32
C LEU A 367 51.94 19.21 -18.97
N THR A 368 52.29 18.27 -18.09
CA THR A 368 52.94 18.56 -16.80
C THR A 368 54.47 18.49 -16.86
N SER A 369 55.05 17.94 -17.94
CA SER A 369 56.51 17.92 -18.15
C SER A 369 57.08 19.20 -18.76
N ASP A 370 56.24 20.10 -19.30
CA ASP A 370 56.67 21.39 -19.89
C ASP A 370 56.70 22.55 -18.88
N LYS A 371 56.61 22.25 -17.58
CA LYS A 371 56.90 23.20 -16.49
C LYS A 371 57.83 22.58 -15.45
N LEU A 372 59.10 22.47 -15.81
CA LEU A 372 60.24 22.48 -14.89
C LEU A 372 61.50 22.91 -15.61
#